data_AF-A0A2M8DTV9-F1
#
_entry.id   AF-A0A2M8DTV9-F1
#
_cell.length_a   1.000
_cell.length_b   1.000
_cell.length_c   1.000
_cell.angle_alpha   90.00
_cell.angle_beta   90.00
_cell.angle_gamma   90.00
#
_symmetry.space_group_name_H-M   'P 1'
#
loop_
_entity.id
_entity.type
_entity.pdbx_description
1 polymer ?
#
loop_
_entity_poly.entity_id
_entity_poly.type
_entity_poly.pdbx_seq_one_letter_code
_entity_poly.pdbx_strand_id
1 'polypeptide(L)' 'EARQFNAREYRILASQQVIDLFLDEESQSLAQLSDFIAKPVSLQVETLYSQEQYDVILM' A
#
# COMPACT_ATOMS: atom_id res chain seq x y z
N GLU A 1 -14.03 -8.04 22.50
CA GLU A 1 -14.46 -7.29 21.30
C GLU A 1 -13.26 -7.10 20.36
N ALA A 2 -12.95 -8.13 19.57
CA ALA A 2 -11.96 -7.97 18.50
C ALA A 2 -12.65 -7.21 17.38
N ARG A 3 -12.35 -5.91 17.26
CA ARG A 3 -12.78 -5.09 16.14
C ARG A 3 -12.30 -5.79 14.87
N GLN A 4 -13.20 -6.55 14.24
CA GLN A 4 -13.05 -7.01 12.88
C GLN A 4 -12.98 -5.75 12.03
N PHE A 5 -11.77 -5.23 11.81
CA PHE A 5 -11.51 -4.26 10.77
C PHE A 5 -11.71 -5.02 9.45
N ASN A 6 -12.97 -5.10 9.02
CA ASN A 6 -13.37 -5.51 7.67
C ASN A 6 -12.96 -4.40 6.70
N ALA A 7 -11.66 -4.06 6.69
CA ALA A 7 -11.11 -3.15 5.71
C ALA A 7 -11.33 -3.78 4.34
N ARG A 8 -12.09 -3.12 3.49
CA ARG A 8 -12.39 -3.55 2.12
C ARG A 8 -11.20 -3.29 1.20
N GLU A 9 -10.36 -2.32 1.55
CA GLU A 9 -9.16 -2.00 0.79
C GLU A 9 -8.02 -1.53 1.69
N TYR A 10 -6.79 -1.71 1.21
CA TYR A 10 -5.60 -1.14 1.81
C TYR A 10 -5.12 0.03 0.96
N ARG A 11 -4.65 1.09 1.61
CA ARG A 11 -3.97 2.18 0.93
C ARG A 11 -2.62 2.43 1.55
N ILE A 12 -1.58 2.41 0.72
CA ILE A 12 -0.22 2.71 1.11
C ILE A 12 0.09 4.13 0.67
N LEU A 13 0.50 4.98 1.61
CA LEU A 13 1.03 6.30 1.36
C LEU A 13 2.53 6.26 1.52
N ALA A 14 3.26 6.66 0.49
CA ALA A 14 4.72 6.70 0.52
C ALA A 14 5.25 7.79 -0.42
N SER A 15 6.55 8.05 -0.36
CA SER A 15 7.20 9.00 -1.27
C SER A 15 7.10 8.54 -2.73
N GLN A 16 7.19 9.49 -3.66
CA GLN A 16 7.11 9.23 -5.11
C GLN A 16 8.09 8.11 -5.55
N GLN A 17 9.33 8.17 -5.08
CA GLN A 17 10.36 7.19 -5.45
C GLN A 17 10.00 5.76 -5.03
N VAL A 18 9.37 5.59 -3.86
CA VAL A 18 8.94 4.28 -3.38
C VAL A 18 7.75 3.77 -4.18
N ILE A 19 6.80 4.66 -4.50
CA ILE A 19 5.63 4.32 -5.31
C ILE A 19 6.06 3.90 -6.71
N ASP A 20 6.97 4.64 -7.35
CA ASP A 20 7.50 4.31 -8.68
C ASP A 20 8.22 2.96 -8.66
N LEU A 21 9.04 2.69 -7.63
CA LEU A 21 9.67 1.37 -7.46
C LEU A 21 8.64 0.24 -7.38
N PHE A 22 7.54 0.43 -6.64
CA PHE A 22 6.45 -0.55 -6.56
C PHE A 22 5.66 -0.71 -7.85
N LEU A 23 5.54 0.34 -8.66
CA LEU A 23 4.80 0.28 -9.93
C LEU A 23 5.64 -0.31 -11.06
N ASP A 24 6.94 -0.04 -11.07
CA ASP A 24 7.84 -0.47 -12.15
C ASP A 24 8.55 -1.79 -11.82
N GLU A 25 9.28 -1.85 -10.71
CA GLU A 25 10.16 -2.98 -10.38
C GLU A 25 9.44 -4.07 -9.56
N GLU A 26 8.70 -3.67 -8.53
CA GLU A 26 8.09 -4.58 -7.54
C GLU A 26 6.58 -4.80 -7.77
N SER A 27 6.07 -4.52 -8.97
CA SER A 27 4.64 -4.62 -9.31
C SER A 27 4.09 -6.04 -9.15
N GLN A 28 4.92 -7.05 -9.44
CA GLN A 28 4.57 -8.45 -9.25
C GLN A 28 4.44 -8.81 -7.76
N SER A 29 5.36 -8.31 -6.92
CA SER A 29 5.31 -8.48 -5.47
C SER A 29 4.03 -7.85 -4.88
N LEU A 30 3.65 -6.66 -5.37
CA LEU A 30 2.41 -5.98 -4.97
C LEU A 30 1.16 -6.78 -5.36
N ALA A 31 1.13 -7.34 -6.57
CA ALA A 31 0.01 -8.17 -7.04
C ALA A 31 -0.14 -9.44 -6.20
N GLN A 32 0.97 -10.13 -5.91
CA GLN A 32 0.98 -11.31 -5.04
C GLN A 32 0.49 -10.98 -3.62
N LEU A 33 0.89 -9.84 -3.08
CA LEU A 33 0.40 -9.37 -1.78
C LEU A 33 -1.11 -9.14 -1.81
N SER A 34 -1.62 -8.45 -2.84
CA SER A 34 -3.05 -8.18 -3.03
C SER A 34 -3.87 -9.48 -3.11
N ASP A 35 -3.36 -10.49 -3.84
CA ASP A 35 -3.99 -11.80 -3.94
C ASP A 35 -3.96 -12.56 -2.60
N PHE A 36 -2.83 -12.50 -1.88
CA PHE A 36 -2.66 -13.16 -0.58
C PHE A 36 -3.62 -12.60 0.49
N ILE A 37 -3.77 -11.28 0.56
CA ILE A 37 -4.69 -10.63 1.51
C ILE A 37 -6.15 -10.62 1.02
N ALA A 38 -6.39 -11.09 -0.22
CA ALA A 38 -7.68 -11.11 -0.91
C ALA A 38 -8.41 -9.76 -0.91
N LYS A 39 -7.65 -8.66 -0.91
CA LYS A 39 -8.16 -7.29 -0.85
C LYS A 39 -7.31 -6.38 -1.74
N PRO A 40 -7.93 -5.43 -2.46
CA PRO A 40 -7.21 -4.51 -3.30
C PRO A 40 -6.26 -3.63 -2.47
N VAL A 41 -5.05 -3.44 -3.00
CA VAL A 41 -4.05 -2.51 -2.48
C VAL A 41 -3.95 -1.32 -3.43
N SER A 42 -4.14 -0.12 -2.89
CA SER A 42 -3.98 1.15 -3.62
C SER A 42 -2.70 1.85 -3.14
N LEU A 43 -2.03 2.52 -4.08
CA LEU A 43 -0.82 3.29 -3.83
C LEU A 43 -1.13 4.78 -3.99
N GLN A 44 -0.71 5.60 -3.03
CA GLN A 44 -0.86 7.04 -3.08
C GLN A 44 0.49 7.71 -2.77
N VAL A 45 0.89 8.62 -3.64
CA VAL A 45 2.10 9.43 -3.42
C VAL A 45 1.81 10.48 -2.35
N GLU A 46 2.69 10.56 -1.35
CA GLU A 46 2.73 11.66 -0.39
C GLU A 46 4.04 12.45 -0.58
N THR A 47 3.89 13.71 -1.00
CA THR A 47 5.02 14.56 -1.40
C THR A 47 5.86 15.06 -0.23
N LEU A 48 5.28 15.05 0.97
CA LEU A 48 5.98 15.46 2.19
C LEU A 48 6.79 14.32 2.82
N TYR A 49 6.64 13.09 2.33
CA TYR A 49 7.27 11.92 2.93
C TYR A 49 8.65 11.68 2.32
N SER A 50 9.63 11.43 3.19
CA SER A 50 10.91 10.86 2.79
C SER A 50 10.75 9.38 2.42
N GLN A 51 11.77 8.78 1.81
CA GLN A 51 11.76 7.36 1.43
C GLN A 51 11.47 6.41 2.61
N GLU A 52 11.86 6.78 3.84
CA GLU A 52 11.66 5.96 5.03
C GLU A 52 10.27 6.15 5.67
N GLN A 53 9.51 7.14 5.22
CA GLN A 53 8.19 7.46 5.75
C GLN A 53 7.10 6.83 4.89
N TYR A 54 6.27 6.02 5.52
CA TYR A 54 5.10 5.44 4.88
C TYR A 54 3.98 5.22 5.91
N ASP A 55 2.75 5.25 5.41
CA ASP A 55 1.55 4.91 6.18
C ASP A 55 0.72 3.88 5.45
N VAL A 56 0.06 3.00 6.20
CA VAL A 56 -0.88 2.01 5.67
C VAL A 56 -2.25 2.24 6.31
N ILE A 57 -3.21 2.65 5.48
CA ILE A 57 -4.58 2.91 5.89
C ILE A 57 -5.46 1.71 5.53
N LEU A 58 -6.28 1.31 6.50
CA LEU A 58 -7.35 0.33 6.38
C LEU A 58 -8.67 1.08 6.14
N MET A 59 -9.30 0.89 4.98
CA MET A 59 -10.61 1.49 4.64
C MET A 59 -11.73 0.47 4.59
#